data_AF-U5N3M1-F1
#
_entry.id   AF-U5N3M1-F1
#
_cell.length_a   1.000
_cell.length_b   1.000
_cell.length_c   1.000
_cell.angle_alpha   90.00
_cell.angle_beta   90.00
_cell.angle_gamma   90.00
#
_symmetry.space_group_name_H-M   'P 1'
#
loop_
_entity.id
_entity.type
_entity.pdbx_description
1 polymer ?
#
loop_
_entity_poly.entity_id
_entity_poly.type
_entity_poly.pdbx_seq_one_letter_code
_entity_poly.pdbx_strand_id
1 'polypeptide(L)'
;MSEQVYGETLKFFADWQKHEKKRSCLNFQKVVSRSGVPTLNIEIAPLEKDGTARWEQKMTIQLSLKELTQLTALVLLSKKYIDNLDARYHGGHRNKGLSVFDNGKSGMIFLISEAGQTLEHGIDQYQRLELAVFIVQQLSAALKISYACTVVTLKSLYLNDTH
;
A
#
# COMPACT_ATOMS: atom_id res chain seq x y z
N MET A 1 -11.21 -13.15 -22.04
CA MET A 1 -11.61 -12.08 -21.11
C MET A 1 -11.54 -12.68 -19.71
N SER A 2 -10.50 -12.39 -18.94
CA SER A 2 -10.37 -12.89 -17.57
C SER A 2 -11.33 -12.09 -16.68
N GLU A 3 -12.28 -12.76 -16.03
CA GLU A 3 -13.09 -12.16 -14.97
C GLU A 3 -12.16 -11.52 -13.94
N GLN A 4 -12.27 -10.21 -13.81
CA GLN A 4 -11.53 -9.48 -12.79
C GLN A 4 -12.24 -9.75 -11.45
N VAL A 5 -11.69 -10.68 -10.67
CA VAL A 5 -12.22 -11.05 -9.35
C VAL A 5 -11.98 -9.88 -8.38
N TYR A 6 -12.91 -8.92 -8.35
CA TYR A 6 -12.87 -7.81 -7.40
C TYR A 6 -13.10 -8.34 -5.98
N GLY A 7 -12.29 -7.89 -5.02
CA GLY A 7 -12.29 -8.38 -3.65
C GLY A 7 -11.06 -9.21 -3.26
N GLU A 8 -10.12 -9.45 -4.19
CA GLU A 8 -8.82 -10.05 -3.86
C GLU A 8 -8.07 -9.21 -2.83
N THR A 9 -7.51 -9.87 -1.82
CA THR A 9 -6.77 -9.25 -0.73
C THR A 9 -5.39 -9.87 -0.56
N LEU A 10 -4.38 -9.04 -0.29
CA LEU A 10 -3.06 -9.45 0.15
C LEU A 10 -2.86 -8.98 1.60
N LYS A 11 -2.54 -9.92 2.50
CA LYS A 11 -2.42 -9.65 3.94
C LYS A 11 -1.04 -10.02 4.46
N PHE A 12 -0.49 -9.17 5.30
CA PHE A 12 0.76 -9.41 6.02
C PHE A 12 0.50 -9.34 7.52
N PHE A 13 1.01 -10.32 8.26
CA PHE A 13 0.83 -10.44 9.70
C PHE A 13 2.16 -10.21 10.40
N ALA A 14 2.15 -9.37 11.43
CA ALA A 14 3.30 -9.09 12.29
C ALA A 14 3.06 -9.62 13.72
N ASP A 15 2.54 -10.83 13.83
CA ASP A 15 2.28 -11.56 15.08
C ASP A 15 3.58 -11.92 15.85
N TRP A 16 4.69 -12.03 15.13
CA TRP A 16 6.04 -12.22 15.68
C TRP A 16 6.57 -11.03 16.51
N GLN A 17 5.94 -9.85 16.43
CA GLN A 17 6.35 -8.68 17.21
C GLN A 17 6.19 -8.92 18.72
N LYS A 18 7.24 -8.64 19.50
CA LYS A 18 7.22 -8.80 20.97
C LYS A 18 6.37 -7.76 21.68
N HIS A 19 6.31 -6.55 21.13
CA HIS A 19 5.50 -5.47 21.69
C HIS A 19 4.07 -5.55 21.16
N GLU A 20 3.11 -5.78 22.05
CA GLU A 20 1.69 -5.94 21.73
C GLU A 20 1.14 -4.77 20.90
N LYS A 21 1.50 -3.53 21.26
CA LYS A 21 1.10 -2.31 20.51
C LYS A 21 1.66 -2.21 19.08
N LYS A 22 2.64 -3.04 18.73
CA LYS A 22 3.26 -3.10 17.40
C LYS A 22 2.79 -4.29 16.57
N ARG A 23 1.96 -5.18 17.15
CA ARG A 23 1.38 -6.29 16.40
C ARG A 23 0.22 -5.76 15.56
N SER A 24 0.33 -5.93 14.26
CA SER A 24 -0.67 -5.44 13.32
C SER A 24 -0.79 -6.37 12.12
N CYS A 25 -1.94 -6.31 11.45
CA CYS A 25 -2.16 -6.91 10.14
C CYS A 25 -2.36 -5.80 9.12
N LEU A 26 -1.52 -5.80 8.09
CA LEU A 26 -1.63 -4.92 6.93
C LEU A 26 -2.37 -5.66 5.83
N ASN A 27 -3.40 -5.04 5.27
CA ASN A 27 -4.22 -5.59 4.21
C ASN A 27 -4.29 -4.63 3.03
N PHE A 28 -4.04 -5.16 1.84
CA PHE A 28 -4.26 -4.50 0.57
C PHE A 28 -5.43 -5.15 -0.13
N GLN A 29 -6.48 -4.39 -0.43
CA GLN A 29 -7.67 -4.90 -1.11
C GLN A 29 -7.85 -4.23 -2.46
N LYS A 30 -7.97 -5.02 -3.53
CA LYS A 30 -8.35 -4.53 -4.85
C LYS A 30 -9.82 -4.10 -4.83
N VAL A 31 -10.05 -2.83 -5.13
CA VAL A 31 -11.39 -2.22 -5.18
C VAL A 31 -11.55 -1.35 -6.42
N VAL A 32 -12.76 -0.85 -6.65
CA VAL A 32 -13.05 0.16 -7.67
C VAL A 32 -13.53 1.42 -6.94
N SER A 33 -12.96 2.57 -7.31
CA SER A 33 -13.37 3.84 -6.76
C SER A 33 -14.82 4.19 -7.15
N ARG A 34 -15.40 5.19 -6.49
CA ARG A 34 -16.73 5.71 -6.86
C ARG A 34 -16.81 6.20 -8.31
N SER A 35 -15.69 6.60 -8.90
CA SER A 35 -15.61 7.03 -10.30
C SER A 35 -15.38 5.88 -11.28
N GLY A 36 -15.45 4.62 -10.82
CA GLY A 36 -15.27 3.44 -11.67
C GLY A 36 -13.80 3.12 -12.00
N VAL A 37 -12.84 3.70 -11.26
CA VAL A 37 -11.41 3.48 -11.50
C VAL A 37 -10.88 2.40 -10.56
N PRO A 38 -10.28 1.31 -11.05
CA PRO A 38 -9.57 0.35 -10.21
C PRO A 38 -8.55 1.02 -9.29
N THR A 39 -8.60 0.71 -8.00
CA THR A 39 -7.67 1.24 -6.99
C THR A 39 -7.46 0.23 -5.85
N LEU A 40 -6.73 0.63 -4.81
CA LEU A 40 -6.51 -0.16 -3.61
C LEU A 40 -7.08 0.53 -2.36
N ASN A 41 -7.65 -0.29 -1.47
CA ASN A 41 -7.72 0.04 -0.06
C ASN A 41 -6.46 -0.50 0.63
N ILE A 42 -5.87 0.33 1.50
CA ILE A 42 -4.86 -0.09 2.46
C ILE A 42 -5.51 -0.01 3.83
N GLU A 43 -5.41 -1.11 4.56
CA GLU A 43 -5.99 -1.24 5.89
C GLU A 43 -4.94 -1.73 6.87
N ILE A 44 -4.88 -1.14 8.07
CA ILE A 44 -4.08 -1.67 9.18
C ILE A 44 -5.02 -1.93 10.34
N ALA A 45 -4.99 -3.16 10.85
CA ALA A 45 -5.72 -3.58 12.05
C ALA A 45 -4.72 -4.00 13.14
N PRO A 46 -4.96 -3.68 14.43
CA PRO A 46 -4.21 -4.28 15.53
C PRO A 46 -4.42 -5.80 15.57
N LEU A 47 -3.43 -6.54 16.07
CA LEU A 47 -3.56 -7.98 16.35
C LEU A 47 -3.69 -8.25 17.85
N GLU A 48 -4.51 -9.23 18.17
CA GLU A 48 -4.59 -9.86 19.49
C GLU A 48 -3.37 -10.75 19.77
N LYS A 49 -3.23 -11.22 21.01
CA LYS A 49 -2.09 -12.06 21.42
C LYS A 49 -1.98 -13.38 20.67
N ASP A 50 -3.12 -13.91 20.25
CA ASP A 50 -3.28 -15.15 19.49
C ASP A 50 -3.08 -14.96 17.97
N GLY A 51 -2.79 -13.74 17.50
CA GLY A 51 -2.64 -13.42 16.09
C GLY A 51 -3.95 -13.03 15.38
N THR A 52 -5.08 -12.99 16.10
CA THR A 52 -6.37 -12.60 15.53
C THR A 52 -6.39 -11.10 15.22
N ALA A 53 -6.73 -10.73 13.98
CA ALA A 53 -6.82 -9.33 13.55
C ALA A 53 -8.15 -8.69 13.96
N ARG A 54 -8.06 -7.54 14.63
CA ARG A 54 -9.19 -6.73 15.09
C ARG A 54 -9.71 -5.81 13.99
N TRP A 55 -10.35 -6.39 12.99
CA TRP A 55 -10.83 -5.64 11.81
C TRP A 55 -11.86 -4.55 12.14
N GLU A 56 -12.55 -4.65 13.27
CA GLU A 56 -13.45 -3.61 13.78
C GLU A 56 -12.72 -2.33 14.22
N GLN A 57 -11.41 -2.42 14.47
CA GLN A 57 -10.54 -1.29 14.85
C GLN A 57 -9.58 -0.88 13.74
N LYS A 58 -9.81 -1.36 12.51
CA LYS A 58 -8.92 -1.05 11.39
C LYS A 58 -8.99 0.43 11.02
N MET A 59 -7.86 0.95 10.58
CA MET A 59 -7.81 2.21 9.84
C MET A 59 -7.73 1.89 8.35
N THR A 60 -8.54 2.57 7.53
CA THR A 60 -8.62 2.34 6.08
C THR A 60 -8.37 3.63 5.31
N ILE A 61 -7.53 3.53 4.28
CA ILE A 61 -7.27 4.53 3.25
C ILE A 61 -7.59 3.92 1.89
N GLN A 62 -8.45 4.58 1.11
CA GLN A 62 -8.61 4.25 -0.31
C GLN A 62 -7.70 5.19 -1.12
N LEU A 63 -6.81 4.62 -1.92
CA LEU A 63 -5.92 5.41 -2.75
C LEU A 63 -6.68 6.06 -3.91
N SER A 64 -6.28 7.28 -4.26
CA SER A 64 -6.50 7.84 -5.60
C SER A 64 -5.59 7.15 -6.62
N LEU A 65 -5.87 7.33 -7.92
CA LEU A 65 -5.00 6.83 -8.98
C LEU A 65 -3.57 7.40 -8.88
N LYS A 66 -3.45 8.67 -8.46
CA LYS A 66 -2.15 9.31 -8.23
C LYS A 66 -1.37 8.58 -7.14
N GLU A 67 -2.00 8.34 -5.99
CA GLU A 67 -1.34 7.69 -4.85
C GLU A 67 -1.04 6.22 -5.15
N LEU A 68 -1.92 5.52 -5.87
CA LEU A 68 -1.64 4.17 -6.37
C LEU A 68 -0.40 4.15 -7.27
N THR A 69 -0.28 5.13 -8.17
CA THR A 69 0.89 5.27 -9.06
C THR A 69 2.16 5.53 -8.25
N GLN A 70 2.12 6.47 -7.30
CA GLN A 70 3.26 6.79 -6.45
C GLN A 70 3.67 5.60 -5.57
N LEU A 71 2.71 4.88 -4.98
CA LEU A 71 3.00 3.70 -4.18
C LEU A 71 3.60 2.59 -5.04
N THR A 72 3.06 2.35 -6.23
CA THR A 72 3.60 1.34 -7.16
C THR A 72 5.04 1.68 -7.53
N ALA A 73 5.31 2.95 -7.81
CA ALA A 73 6.66 3.41 -8.11
C ALA A 73 7.59 3.23 -6.90
N LEU A 74 7.18 3.60 -5.69
CA LEU A 74 7.97 3.40 -4.46
C LEU A 74 8.26 1.92 -4.17
N VAL A 75 7.27 1.04 -4.38
CA VAL A 75 7.45 -0.40 -4.17
C VAL A 75 8.44 -0.98 -5.18
N LEU A 76 8.39 -0.56 -6.44
CA LEU A 76 9.25 -1.08 -7.53
C LEU A 76 10.63 -0.43 -7.61
N LEU A 77 10.71 0.86 -7.34
CA LEU A 77 11.89 1.68 -7.56
C LEU A 77 12.51 1.96 -6.19
N SER A 78 13.77 1.55 -6.03
CA SER A 78 14.51 1.73 -4.79
C SER A 78 14.67 3.21 -4.42
N LYS A 79 15.12 3.47 -3.18
CA LYS A 79 15.52 4.79 -2.64
C LYS A 79 16.24 5.76 -3.59
N LYS A 80 16.83 5.30 -4.70
CA LYS A 80 17.47 6.20 -5.67
C LYS A 80 16.49 7.24 -6.25
N TYR A 81 15.18 6.95 -6.29
CA TYR A 81 14.21 7.79 -7.01
C TYR A 81 13.03 8.26 -6.18
N ILE A 82 12.60 7.48 -5.19
CA ILE A 82 11.44 7.79 -4.34
C ILE A 82 11.74 7.27 -2.94
N ASP A 83 11.81 8.17 -1.96
CA ASP A 83 12.13 7.82 -0.58
C ASP A 83 10.88 7.53 0.26
N ASN A 84 9.78 8.21 -0.03
CA ASN A 84 8.55 8.15 0.72
C ASN A 84 7.30 8.48 -0.12
N LEU A 85 6.16 8.01 0.38
CA LEU A 85 4.84 8.49 0.01
C LEU A 85 4.20 9.09 1.24
N ASP A 86 3.76 10.34 1.16
CA ASP A 86 2.98 11.01 2.20
C ASP A 86 1.69 11.56 1.59
N ALA A 87 0.55 11.05 2.06
CA ALA A 87 -0.78 11.47 1.63
C ALA A 87 -1.60 11.92 2.83
N ARG A 88 -2.27 13.07 2.71
CA ARG A 88 -3.14 13.62 3.74
C ARG A 88 -4.54 13.80 3.17
N TYR A 89 -5.52 13.35 3.94
CA TYR A 89 -6.92 13.38 3.56
C TYR A 89 -7.67 14.22 4.59
N HIS A 90 -8.19 15.36 4.12
CA HIS A 90 -8.97 16.29 4.93
C HIS A 90 -10.46 16.09 4.66
N GLY A 91 -11.25 15.97 5.72
CA GLY A 91 -12.70 15.82 5.65
C GLY A 91 -13.37 16.22 6.97
N GLY A 92 -14.67 16.51 6.93
CA GLY A 92 -15.40 17.15 8.02
C GLY A 92 -15.43 16.40 9.36
N HIS A 93 -15.01 15.13 9.40
CA HIS A 93 -15.07 14.31 10.63
C HIS A 93 -13.84 13.51 10.99
N ARG A 94 -12.69 13.67 10.31
CA ARG A 94 -11.39 13.05 10.73
C ARG A 94 -10.29 13.40 9.73
N ASN A 95 -9.15 13.88 10.24
CA ASN A 95 -7.92 13.92 9.47
C ASN A 95 -7.37 12.49 9.37
N LYS A 96 -7.15 12.03 8.14
CA LYS A 96 -6.48 10.77 7.85
C LYS A 96 -5.15 11.02 7.16
N GLY A 97 -4.17 10.16 7.41
CA GLY A 97 -2.87 10.22 6.75
C GLY A 97 -2.35 8.83 6.42
N LEU A 98 -1.63 8.73 5.31
CA LEU A 98 -0.85 7.56 4.92
C LEU A 98 0.59 8.01 4.72
N SER A 99 1.53 7.35 5.40
CA SER A 99 2.96 7.50 5.17
C SER A 99 3.55 6.12 4.86
N VAL A 100 4.35 6.03 3.80
CA VAL A 100 5.05 4.80 3.42
C VAL A 100 6.52 5.11 3.18
N PHE A 101 7.40 4.34 3.82
CA PHE A 101 8.84 4.56 3.78
C PHE A 101 9.58 3.32 3.26
N ASP A 102 10.55 3.53 2.37
CA ASP A 102 11.53 2.49 2.04
C ASP A 102 12.54 2.38 3.20
N ASN A 103 12.58 1.22 3.86
CA ASN A 103 13.49 0.94 4.97
C ASN A 103 14.76 0.18 4.52
N GLY A 104 15.12 0.31 3.25
CA GLY A 104 16.29 -0.35 2.66
C GLY A 104 16.17 -1.87 2.75
N LYS A 105 17.24 -2.55 3.15
CA LYS A 105 17.28 -4.02 3.26
C LYS A 105 16.23 -4.59 4.23
N SER A 106 15.68 -3.78 5.12
CA SER A 106 14.63 -4.17 6.07
C SER A 106 13.21 -4.15 5.46
N GLY A 107 13.06 -3.76 4.19
CA GLY A 107 11.79 -3.75 3.47
C GLY A 107 11.12 -2.39 3.49
N MET A 108 9.85 -2.30 3.89
CA MET A 108 9.06 -1.05 3.90
C MET A 108 8.26 -0.89 5.18
N ILE A 109 7.95 0.36 5.56
CA ILE A 109 7.11 0.67 6.72
C ILE A 109 5.90 1.46 6.25
N PHE A 110 4.71 1.03 6.67
CA PHE A 110 3.42 1.65 6.42
C PHE A 110 2.88 2.24 7.72
N LEU A 111 2.45 3.50 7.69
CA LEU A 111 1.79 4.16 8.79
C LEU A 111 0.46 4.73 8.30
N ILE A 112 -0.62 4.39 9.00
CA ILE A 112 -1.92 5.03 8.81
C ILE A 112 -2.24 5.80 10.09
N SER A 113 -2.64 7.05 9.93
CA SER A 113 -3.14 7.88 11.02
C SER A 113 -4.60 8.25 10.81
N GLU A 114 -5.37 8.23 11.89
CA GLU A 114 -6.77 8.64 11.92
C GLU A 114 -7.10 9.18 13.31
N ALA A 115 -7.71 10.37 13.39
CA ALA A 115 -8.15 10.98 14.66
C ALA A 115 -7.06 11.11 15.75
N GLY A 116 -5.79 11.31 15.37
CA GLY A 116 -4.67 11.40 16.31
C GLY A 116 -4.13 10.06 16.79
N GLN A 117 -4.69 8.94 16.34
CA GLN A 117 -4.10 7.61 16.50
C GLN A 117 -3.29 7.25 15.26
N THR A 118 -2.25 6.44 15.44
CA THR A 118 -1.40 5.93 14.36
C THR A 118 -1.19 4.43 14.54
N LEU A 119 -1.35 3.67 13.46
CA LEU A 119 -0.95 2.28 13.37
C LEU A 119 0.21 2.15 12.39
N GLU A 120 1.17 1.30 12.74
CA GLU A 120 2.38 1.03 11.95
C GLU A 120 2.44 -0.47 11.58
N HIS A 121 2.93 -0.75 10.39
CA HIS A 121 3.24 -2.11 9.96
C HIS A 121 4.49 -2.12 9.05
N GLY A 122 5.45 -2.96 9.39
CA GLY A 122 6.62 -3.21 8.55
C GLY A 122 6.43 -4.47 7.70
N ILE A 123 6.84 -4.42 6.44
CA ILE A 123 6.97 -5.59 5.57
C ILE A 123 8.43 -5.81 5.21
N ASP A 124 8.84 -7.07 5.02
CA ASP A 124 10.21 -7.40 4.58
C ASP A 124 10.38 -7.30 3.05
N GLN A 125 11.56 -7.70 2.55
CA GLN A 125 11.89 -7.65 1.13
C GLN A 125 11.10 -8.66 0.26
N TYR A 126 10.76 -9.83 0.80
CA TYR A 126 9.97 -10.83 0.08
C TYR A 126 8.50 -10.39 0.01
N GLN A 127 7.96 -9.89 1.13
CA GLN A 127 6.64 -9.29 1.18
C GLN A 127 6.53 -8.05 0.29
N ARG A 128 7.59 -7.23 0.19
CA ARG A 128 7.66 -6.13 -0.79
C ARG A 128 7.56 -6.64 -2.23
N LEU A 129 8.21 -7.76 -2.55
CA LEU A 129 8.09 -8.38 -3.88
C LEU A 129 6.67 -8.88 -4.15
N GLU A 130 6.03 -9.52 -3.18
CA GLU A 130 4.62 -9.94 -3.29
C GLU A 130 3.70 -8.73 -3.51
N LEU A 131 3.89 -7.68 -2.73
CA LEU A 131 3.16 -6.42 -2.88
C LEU A 131 3.40 -5.80 -4.26
N ALA A 132 4.63 -5.83 -4.78
CA ALA A 132 4.98 -5.31 -6.09
C ALA A 132 4.16 -5.95 -7.21
N VAL A 133 4.04 -7.28 -7.19
CA VAL A 133 3.22 -8.01 -8.16
C VAL A 133 1.76 -7.62 -8.02
N PHE A 134 1.24 -7.62 -6.79
CA PHE A 134 -0.16 -7.33 -6.51
C PHE A 134 -0.58 -5.91 -6.93
N ILE A 135 0.24 -4.91 -6.62
CA ILE A 135 -0.06 -3.50 -6.90
C ILE A 135 0.12 -3.14 -8.38
N VAL A 136 1.11 -3.72 -9.06
CA VAL A 136 1.30 -3.53 -10.52
C VAL A 136 0.08 -4.01 -11.28
N GLN A 137 -0.45 -5.19 -10.94
CA GLN A 137 -1.67 -5.71 -11.57
C GLN A 137 -2.83 -4.70 -11.47
N GLN A 138 -3.01 -4.10 -10.28
CA GLN A 138 -4.09 -3.16 -10.05
C GLN A 138 -3.86 -1.82 -10.77
N LEU A 139 -2.64 -1.29 -10.78
CA LEU A 139 -2.32 -0.06 -11.51
C LEU A 139 -2.47 -0.26 -13.03
N SER A 140 -2.01 -1.39 -13.56
CA SER A 140 -2.17 -1.74 -14.98
C SER A 140 -3.64 -1.81 -15.39
N ALA A 141 -4.48 -2.41 -14.55
CA ALA A 141 -5.92 -2.41 -14.74
C ALA A 141 -6.51 -0.99 -14.75
N ALA A 142 -6.08 -0.13 -13.82
CA ALA A 142 -6.54 1.26 -13.75
C ALA A 142 -6.15 2.08 -14.99
N LEU A 143 -4.91 1.88 -15.47
CA LEU A 143 -4.35 2.58 -16.63
C LEU A 143 -4.76 1.95 -17.97
N LYS A 144 -5.37 0.77 -17.96
CA LYS A 144 -5.74 -0.02 -19.16
C LYS A 144 -4.54 -0.32 -20.06
N ILE A 145 -3.41 -0.66 -19.46
CA ILE A 145 -2.18 -1.07 -20.15
C ILE A 145 -1.69 -2.41 -19.61
N SER A 146 -0.77 -3.07 -20.31
CA SER A 146 -0.18 -4.33 -19.85
C SER A 146 0.72 -4.14 -18.63
N TYR A 147 0.97 -5.23 -17.87
CA TYR A 147 1.89 -5.23 -16.72
C TYR A 147 3.30 -4.78 -17.12
N ALA A 148 3.79 -5.29 -18.26
CA ALA A 148 5.09 -4.91 -18.81
C ALA A 148 5.14 -3.41 -19.13
N CYS A 149 4.11 -2.87 -19.78
CA CYS A 149 4.01 -1.45 -20.07
C CYS A 149 4.03 -0.61 -18.79
N THR A 150 3.28 -1.01 -17.75
CA THR A 150 3.28 -0.30 -16.47
C THR A 150 4.68 -0.22 -15.85
N VAL A 151 5.39 -1.35 -15.78
CA VAL A 151 6.76 -1.39 -15.22
C VAL A 151 7.72 -0.54 -16.05
N VAL A 152 7.67 -0.65 -17.38
CA VAL A 152 8.54 0.13 -18.28
C VAL A 152 8.25 1.63 -18.17
N THR A 153 6.98 2.04 -18.21
CA THR A 153 6.58 3.45 -18.09
C THR A 153 7.04 4.04 -16.77
N LEU A 154 6.81 3.35 -15.64
CA LEU A 154 7.28 3.81 -14.34
C LEU A 154 8.80 3.95 -14.32
N LYS A 155 9.54 2.94 -14.80
CA LYS A 155 11.00 3.03 -14.89
C LYS A 155 11.45 4.22 -15.75
N SER A 156 10.89 4.40 -16.94
CA SER A 156 11.27 5.51 -17.83
C SER A 156 11.01 6.87 -17.20
N LEU A 157 9.85 7.07 -16.55
CA LEU A 157 9.51 8.36 -15.93
C LEU A 157 10.48 8.75 -14.82
N TYR A 158 10.91 7.80 -14.00
CA TYR A 158 11.79 8.08 -12.85
C TYR A 158 13.28 7.96 -13.18
N LEU A 159 13.66 7.32 -14.29
CA LEU A 159 15.06 7.21 -14.73
C LEU A 159 15.50 8.37 -15.64
N ASN A 160 14.57 9.06 -16.31
CA ASN A 160 14.89 10.11 -17.27
C ASN A 160 15.48 11.39 -16.65
N ASP A 161 15.36 11.60 -15.34
CA ASP A 161 15.92 12.78 -14.64
C ASP A 161 17.41 12.62 -14.23
N THR A 162 18.18 11.75 -14.91
CA THR A 162 19.59 11.47 -14.54
C THR A 162 20.65 11.82 -15.60
N HIS A 163 20.37 12.79 -16.46
CA HIS A 163 21.36 13.38 -17.38
C HIS A 163 21.51 14.88 -17.19
#